data_AF-A0AAW8LQU9-F1
#
_entry.id   AF-A0AAW8LQU9-F1
#
_cell.length_a   1.000
_cell.length_b   1.000
_cell.length_c   1.000
_cell.angle_alpha   90.00
_cell.angle_beta   90.00
_cell.angle_gamma   90.00
#
_symmetry.space_group_name_H-M   'P 1'
#
loop_
_entity.id
_entity.type
_entity.pdbx_description
1 polymer ?
#
loop_
_entity_poly.entity_id
_entity_poly.type
_entity_poly.pdbx_seq_one_letter_code
_entity_poly.pdbx_strand_id
1 'polypeptide(L)' 'MKTDQSAILLSKIDAFLNDAGMGESYFGKRAVGNSELVGRLRNGRPVLQDTAVKVVEFIKAERKRRNLPEKSMQGADAA' A
#
# COMPACT_ATOMS: atom_id res chain seq x y z
N MET A 1 11.45 -5.98 18.63
CA MET A 1 10.32 -5.55 17.79
C MET A 1 10.68 -5.78 16.33
N LYS A 2 10.03 -6.73 15.64
CA LYS A 2 10.16 -6.83 14.18
C LYS A 2 9.22 -5.78 13.60
N THR A 3 9.77 -4.79 12.93
CA THR A 3 8.99 -3.87 12.10
C THR A 3 8.30 -4.73 11.04
N ASP A 4 7.00 -5.00 11.22
CA ASP A 4 6.26 -5.90 10.35
C ASP A 4 6.16 -5.23 8.98
N GLN A 5 6.97 -5.70 8.03
CA GLN A 5 7.01 -5.21 6.65
C GLN A 5 5.61 -5.17 6.02
N SER A 6 4.73 -6.07 6.46
CA SER A 6 3.33 -6.14 6.05
C SER A 6 2.53 -4.95 6.58
N ALA A 7 2.79 -4.51 7.81
CA ALA A 7 2.15 -3.34 8.41
C ALA A 7 2.61 -2.03 7.77
N ILE A 8 3.91 -1.90 7.47
CA ILE A 8 4.42 -0.76 6.70
C ILE A 8 3.77 -0.71 5.31
N LEU A 9 3.70 -1.86 4.64
CA LEU A 9 3.08 -1.95 3.32
C LEU A 9 1.60 -1.60 3.38
N LEU A 10 0.87 -2.11 4.37
CA LEU A 10 -0.55 -1.83 4.59
C LEU A 10 -0.79 -0.32 4.77
N SER A 11 0.02 0.35 5.59
CA SER A 11 -0.11 1.80 5.79
C SER A 11 0.08 2.59 4.48
N LYS A 12 1.04 2.19 3.62
CA LYS A 12 1.22 2.80 2.29
C LYS A 12 0.03 2.56 1.37
N ILE A 13 -0.55 1.36 1.42
CA ILE A 13 -1.75 1.00 0.66
C ILE A 13 -2.91 1.88 1.12
N ASP A 14 -3.22 1.91 2.43
CA ASP A 14 -4.37 2.66 2.95
C ASP A 14 -4.28 4.15 2.60
N ALA A 15 -3.09 4.76 2.74
CA ALA A 15 -2.87 6.15 2.31
C ALA A 15 -3.16 6.35 0.81
N PHE A 16 -2.70 5.42 -0.04
CA PHE A 16 -2.98 5.47 -1.47
C PHE A 16 -4.47 5.29 -1.79
N LEU A 17 -5.16 4.34 -1.15
CA LEU A 17 -6.58 4.10 -1.40
C LEU A 17 -7.42 5.32 -1.03
N ASN A 18 -7.10 5.97 0.10
CA ASN A 18 -7.74 7.20 0.52
C ASN A 18 -7.53 8.33 -0.50
N ASP A 19 -6.28 8.55 -0.94
CA ASP A 19 -5.98 9.64 -1.89
C ASP A 19 -6.55 9.37 -3.29
N ALA A 20 -6.53 8.12 -3.74
CA ALA A 20 -6.95 7.73 -5.07
C ALA A 20 -8.46 7.47 -5.20
N GLY A 21 -9.19 7.39 -4.07
CA GLY A 21 -10.58 6.94 -4.03
C GLY A 21 -10.76 5.52 -4.59
N MET A 22 -9.79 4.64 -4.36
CA MET A 22 -9.73 3.30 -4.97
C MET A 22 -10.18 2.22 -3.98
N GLY A 23 -11.03 1.29 -4.43
CA GLY A 23 -11.42 0.12 -3.63
C GLY A 23 -10.31 -0.91 -3.49
N GLU A 24 -10.24 -1.56 -2.32
CA GLU A 24 -9.18 -2.51 -1.94
C GLU A 24 -9.06 -3.72 -2.86
N SER A 25 -10.19 -4.36 -3.19
CA SER A 25 -10.20 -5.52 -4.09
C SER A 25 -9.75 -5.15 -5.50
N TYR A 26 -10.14 -3.97 -5.97
CA TYR A 26 -9.71 -3.45 -7.27
C TYR A 26 -8.21 -3.15 -7.26
N PHE A 27 -7.72 -2.49 -6.20
CA PHE A 27 -6.29 -2.25 -6.00
C PHE A 27 -5.49 -3.54 -6.05
N GLY A 28 -5.84 -4.54 -5.25
CA GLY A 28 -5.12 -5.80 -5.20
C GLY A 28 -5.10 -6.54 -6.55
N LYS A 29 -6.24 -6.52 -7.27
CA LYS A 29 -6.33 -7.07 -8.63
C LYS A 29 -5.42 -6.34 -9.61
N ARG A 30 -5.36 -5.01 -9.55
CA ARG A 30 -4.55 -4.18 -10.46
C ARG A 30 -3.06 -4.22 -10.16
N ALA A 31 -2.68 -4.27 -8.88
CA ALA A 31 -1.29 -4.24 -8.46
C ALA A 31 -0.58 -5.59 -8.67
N VAL A 32 -1.24 -6.69 -8.28
CA VAL A 32 -0.60 -8.02 -8.26
C VAL A 32 -1.53 -9.17 -8.66
N GLY A 33 -2.73 -8.88 -9.15
CA GLY A 33 -3.69 -9.91 -9.56
C GLY A 33 -4.45 -10.59 -8.41
N ASN A 34 -4.33 -10.10 -7.17
CA ASN A 34 -4.94 -10.69 -5.97
C ASN A 34 -5.86 -9.70 -5.26
N SER A 35 -7.18 -9.88 -5.36
CA SER A 35 -8.19 -9.02 -4.73
C SER A 35 -8.26 -9.13 -3.20
N GLU A 36 -7.67 -10.15 -2.60
CA GLU A 36 -7.66 -10.36 -1.15
C GLU A 36 -6.41 -9.78 -0.46
N LEU A 37 -5.47 -9.23 -1.23
CA LEU A 37 -4.17 -8.76 -0.72
C LEU A 37 -4.35 -7.85 0.51
N VAL A 38 -5.16 -6.80 0.40
CA VAL A 38 -5.33 -5.81 1.48
C VAL A 38 -6.00 -6.43 2.70
N GLY A 39 -7.06 -7.22 2.50
CA GLY A 39 -7.74 -7.91 3.60
C GLY A 39 -6.81 -8.88 4.34
N ARG A 40 -5.95 -9.61 3.62
CA ARG A 40 -4.94 -10.48 4.23
C ARG A 40 -3.91 -9.70 5.05
N LEU A 41 -3.42 -8.58 4.52
CA LEU A 41 -2.49 -7.69 5.25
C LEU A 41 -3.12 -7.11 6.53
N ARG A 42 -4.40 -6.69 6.48
CA ARG A 42 -5.14 -6.22 7.66
C ARG A 42 -5.33 -7.29 8.72
N ASN A 43 -5.46 -8.55 8.28
CA ASN A 43 -5.51 -9.71 9.17
C ASN A 43 -4.11 -10.15 9.68
N GLY A 44 -3.08 -9.31 9.50
CA GLY A 44 -1.71 -9.60 9.96
C GLY A 44 -1.03 -10.74 9.19
N ARG A 45 -1.52 -11.09 8.00
CA ARG A 45 -0.86 -12.12 7.18
C ARG A 45 0.38 -11.54 6.51
N PRO A 46 1.52 -12.27 6.53
CA PRO A 46 2.72 -11.82 5.87
C PRO A 46 2.55 -11.80 4.35
N VAL A 47 3.36 -10.97 3.70
CA VAL A 47 3.45 -10.87 2.25
C VAL A 47 4.86 -11.23 1.79
N LEU A 48 4.95 -11.85 0.61
CA LEU A 48 6.24 -12.14 0.00
C LEU A 48 6.93 -10.85 -0.43
N GLN A 49 8.27 -10.81 -0.33
CA GLN A 49 9.07 -9.63 -0.67
C GLN A 49 8.79 -9.15 -2.11
N ASP A 50 8.76 -10.05 -3.09
CA ASP A 50 8.48 -9.71 -4.49
C ASP A 50 7.09 -9.10 -4.68
N THR A 51 6.10 -9.57 -3.92
CA THR A 51 4.75 -8.99 -3.95
C THR A 51 4.77 -7.59 -3.36
N ALA A 52 5.49 -7.36 -2.25
CA ALA A 52 5.64 -6.04 -1.66
C ALA A 52 6.31 -5.04 -2.62
N VAL A 53 7.34 -5.46 -3.35
CA VAL A 53 8.01 -4.64 -4.37
C VAL A 53 7.01 -4.22 -5.46
N LYS A 54 6.29 -5.18 -6.06
CA LYS A 54 5.28 -4.89 -7.10
C LYS A 54 4.19 -3.92 -6.62
N VAL A 55 3.75 -4.08 -5.38
CA VAL A 55 2.75 -3.18 -4.77
C VAL A 55 3.28 -1.75 -4.65
N VAL A 56 4.52 -1.59 -4.18
CA VAL A 56 5.15 -0.26 -4.05
C VAL A 56 5.36 0.39 -5.42
N GLU A 57 5.84 -0.37 -6.41
CA GLU A 57 6.00 0.11 -7.78
C GLU A 57 4.67 0.55 -8.40
N PHE A 58 3.61 -0.24 -8.19
CA PHE A 58 2.27 0.09 -8.65
C PHE A 58 1.76 1.39 -8.03
N ILE A 59 1.88 1.57 -6.71
CA ILE A 59 1.47 2.80 -6.02
C ILE A 59 2.21 4.02 -6.60
N LYS A 60 3.54 3.91 -6.77
CA LYS A 60 4.36 5.00 -7.33
C LYS A 60 3.91 5.37 -8.75
N ALA A 61 3.69 4.37 -9.60
CA ALA A 61 3.23 4.59 -10.97
C ALA A 61 1.83 5.21 -11.03
N GLU A 62 0.88 4.73 -10.23
CA GLU A 62 -0.48 5.25 -10.21
C GLU A 62 -0.56 6.65 -9.59
N ARG A 63 0.22 6.97 -8.56
CA ARG A 63 0.30 8.33 -8.01
C ARG A 63 0.78 9.31 -9.08
N LYS A 64 1.84 8.97 -9.82
CA LYS A 64 2.32 9.78 -10.95
C LYS A 64 1.26 9.93 -12.03
N ARG A 65 0.58 8.85 -12.41
CA ARG A 65 -0.46 8.87 -13.46
C ARG A 65 -1.67 9.71 -13.09
N ARG A 66 -2.03 9.75 -11.81
CA ARG A 66 -3.22 10.46 -11.27
C ARG A 66 -2.90 11.85 -10.73
N ASN A 67 -1.64 12.27 -10.75
CA ASN A 67 -1.15 13.50 -10.12
C ASN A 67 -1.54 13.60 -8.63
N LEU A 68 -1.39 12.50 -7.89
CA LEU A 68 -1.68 12.43 -6.46
C LEU A 68 -0.44 12.83 -5.63
N PRO A 69 -0.62 13.46 -4.46
CA PRO A 69 0.51 13.83 -3.61
C PRO A 69 1.28 12.59 -3.16
N GLU A 70 2.62 12.62 -3.20
CA GLU A 70 3.42 11.64 -2.45
C GLU A 70 3.38 12.04 -0.99
N LYS A 71 2.37 11.56 -0.25
CA LYS A 71 2.34 11.75 1.20
C LYS A 71 3.40 10.85 1.83
N SER A 72 4.61 11.40 2.00
CA SER A 72 5.61 10.84 2.91
C SER A 72 5.04 10.89 4.32
N MET A 73 5.14 9.78 5.07
CA MET A 73 4.97 9.82 6.52
C MET A 73 6.15 10.57 7.16
N GLN A 74 6.27 11.88 6.91
CA GLN A 74 6.98 12.83 7.75
C GLN A 74 5.90 13.67 8.44
N GLY A 75 5.48 13.25 9.63
CA GLY A 75 4.47 13.95 10.41
C GLY A 75 4.11 13.31 11.75
N ALA A 76 4.93 12.40 12.27
CA ALA A 76 4.74 11.80 13.59
C ALA A 76 5.93 12.03 14.53
N ASP A 77 6.86 12.92 14.18
CA ASP A 77 8.05 13.21 15.00
C ASP A 77 8.37 14.72 15.01
N ALA A 78 7.34 15.54 15.20
CA ALA A 78 7.51 16.97 15.46
C ALA A 78 6.70 17.36 16.71
N ALA A 79 7.44 17.39 17.83
CA ALA A 79 7.22 18.09 19.10
C ALA A 79 5.93 17.83 19.88
#